data_AF-A0A511D9Q6-F1
#
_entry.id   AF-A0A511D9Q6-F1
#
_cell.length_a   1.000
_cell.length_b   1.000
_cell.length_c   1.000
_cell.angle_alpha   90.00
_cell.angle_beta   90.00
_cell.angle_gamma   90.00
#
_symmetry.space_group_name_H-M   'P 1'
#
loop_
_entity.id
_entity.type
_entity.pdbx_description
1 polymer ?
#
loop_
_entity_poly.entity_id
_entity_poly.type
_entity_poly.pdbx_seq_one_letter_code
_entity_poly.pdbx_strand_id
1 'polypeptide(L)'
;MPTNRQTDAWMRREAAAEERRASKAAAAEDRLTMAEEARRQKEQGHAEAAAMTAAVTARVATFEAVLAEVLALPELTPDRLAESTLAPDDGPMLEPAETPPSWQDFAPREPGLFGRRRYEREAAKARVDFEAACRGHRQRMAERRQEVAEAYRARREAARSAARAEVDTLLRRVEAEAGNAIARYGERVLDAVTPLTGFITGRRALYRAEPRELVIEVDLPDTDVVPEHVRWTYRVQRQEIEPTPRRPADSARIYADLVSRLVLAAMHVCLRATSSKTVDLITLNGHVPTVDSATGRAIRPCVVTITSSRSTFADLVLDSDRLKPAECLQYLGAELSRHPFQLEPVPPVIDFDRMAQYAVLAADAALTEADHREDLMDMDPFKFETLGKDLFTAMGYRTWRTQPSHDDGIDAVAVLPHAVTPIECVIQAKRVRAAVPPRDVQALMGAMAEHGSATHGVLVTTSWLSDRSRQRAQVQRIRVIDRDELGALIQEHLNRKVVISTRPPRRAGTS
;
A
#
# COMPACT_ATOMS: atom_id res chain seq x y z
N MET A 1 42.02 -81.51 -48.88
CA MET A 1 40.99 -80.63 -49.46
C MET A 1 39.73 -80.74 -48.60
N PRO A 2 39.51 -79.88 -47.60
CA PRO A 2 38.24 -79.86 -46.89
C PRO A 2 37.15 -79.34 -47.84
N THR A 3 35.99 -79.99 -47.81
CA THR A 3 34.86 -79.77 -48.73
C THR A 3 34.11 -78.46 -48.47
N ASN A 4 33.82 -77.75 -49.56
CA ASN A 4 33.12 -76.44 -49.69
C ASN A 4 31.84 -76.25 -48.84
N ARG A 5 31.24 -77.32 -48.31
CA ARG A 5 30.05 -77.27 -47.42
C ARG A 5 30.36 -76.95 -45.96
N GLN A 6 31.58 -77.22 -45.48
CA GLN A 6 31.96 -76.92 -44.08
C GLN A 6 32.27 -75.43 -43.89
N THR A 7 32.83 -74.77 -44.91
CA THR A 7 33.10 -73.32 -44.95
C THR A 7 31.82 -72.50 -44.97
N ASP A 8 30.82 -72.88 -45.76
CA ASP A 8 29.51 -72.20 -45.82
C ASP A 8 28.74 -72.29 -44.49
N ALA A 9 28.77 -73.44 -43.82
CA ALA A 9 28.12 -73.63 -42.54
C ALA A 9 28.81 -72.86 -41.40
N TRP A 10 30.14 -72.68 -41.49
CA TRP A 10 30.92 -71.87 -40.58
C TRP A 10 30.64 -70.37 -40.78
N MET A 11 30.65 -69.88 -42.03
CA MET A 11 30.33 -68.46 -42.35
C MET A 11 28.90 -68.07 -41.95
N ARG A 12 27.90 -68.95 -42.13
CA ARG A 12 26.53 -68.67 -41.66
C ARG A 12 26.41 -68.63 -40.14
N ARG A 13 27.17 -69.47 -39.43
CA ARG A 13 27.22 -69.45 -37.95
C ARG A 13 27.92 -68.21 -37.41
N GLU A 14 28.95 -67.74 -38.12
CA GLU A 14 29.71 -66.56 -37.77
C GLU A 14 28.90 -65.28 -38.02
N ALA A 15 28.24 -65.14 -39.18
CA ALA A 15 27.32 -64.05 -39.48
C ALA A 15 26.15 -64.00 -38.47
N ALA A 16 25.54 -65.13 -38.14
CA ALA A 16 24.49 -65.20 -37.11
C ALA A 16 25.03 -64.92 -35.69
N ALA A 17 26.33 -65.10 -35.43
CA ALA A 17 26.96 -64.73 -34.15
C ALA A 17 27.27 -63.23 -34.09
N GLU A 18 27.72 -62.63 -35.20
CA GLU A 18 27.88 -61.17 -35.35
C GLU A 18 26.56 -60.44 -35.23
N GLU A 19 25.51 -60.89 -35.90
CA GLU A 19 24.18 -60.27 -35.83
C GLU A 19 23.61 -60.33 -34.41
N ARG A 20 23.83 -61.43 -33.68
CA ARG A 20 23.49 -61.54 -32.25
C ARG A 20 24.34 -60.65 -31.35
N ARG A 21 25.62 -60.42 -31.68
CA ARG A 21 26.48 -59.48 -30.95
C ARG A 21 26.06 -58.03 -31.21
N ALA A 22 25.76 -57.68 -32.46
CA ALA A 22 25.27 -56.37 -32.86
C ALA A 22 23.90 -56.05 -32.24
N SER A 23 22.95 -56.99 -32.27
CA SER A 23 21.64 -56.84 -31.61
C SER A 23 21.76 -56.68 -30.09
N LYS A 24 22.67 -57.43 -29.43
CA LYS A 24 22.96 -57.25 -28.00
C LYS A 24 23.63 -55.92 -27.69
N ALA A 25 24.51 -55.43 -28.57
CA ALA A 25 25.15 -54.14 -28.41
C ALA A 25 24.14 -52.99 -28.55
N ALA A 26 23.29 -53.02 -29.59
CA ALA A 26 22.21 -52.05 -29.77
C ALA A 26 21.22 -52.05 -28.58
N ALA A 27 20.80 -53.22 -28.11
CA ALA A 27 19.92 -53.31 -26.94
C ALA A 27 20.59 -52.86 -25.62
N ALA A 28 21.93 -52.89 -25.53
CA ALA A 28 22.66 -52.35 -24.39
C ALA A 28 22.77 -50.82 -24.48
N GLU A 29 23.00 -50.29 -25.69
CA GLU A 29 23.03 -48.85 -25.98
C GLU A 29 21.67 -48.20 -25.71
N ASP A 30 20.56 -48.80 -26.18
CA ASP A 30 19.20 -48.35 -25.90
C ASP A 30 18.86 -48.35 -24.40
N ARG A 31 19.40 -49.30 -23.62
CA ARG A 31 19.22 -49.30 -22.16
C ARG A 31 20.01 -48.20 -21.48
N LEU A 32 21.19 -47.87 -21.99
CA LEU A 32 22.02 -46.78 -21.47
C LEU A 32 21.35 -45.43 -21.75
N THR A 33 20.87 -45.20 -22.97
CA THR A 33 20.14 -43.97 -23.33
C THR A 33 18.87 -43.80 -22.50
N MET A 34 18.04 -44.85 -22.37
CA MET A 34 16.85 -44.84 -21.52
C MET A 34 17.17 -44.58 -20.03
N ALA A 35 18.27 -45.15 -19.52
CA ALA A 35 18.71 -44.91 -18.15
C ALA A 35 19.22 -43.47 -17.93
N GLU A 36 19.92 -42.90 -18.92
CA GLU A 36 20.36 -41.50 -18.90
C GLU A 36 19.19 -40.53 -18.98
N GLU A 37 18.21 -40.79 -19.84
CA GLU A 37 16.97 -40.01 -19.95
C GLU A 37 16.17 -40.07 -18.65
N ALA A 38 15.99 -41.26 -18.05
CA ALA A 38 15.32 -41.40 -16.76
C ALA A 38 16.08 -40.67 -15.64
N ARG A 39 17.42 -40.68 -15.65
CA ARG A 39 18.24 -39.91 -14.69
C ARG A 39 18.04 -38.41 -14.88
N ARG A 40 18.10 -37.92 -16.12
CA ARG A 40 17.86 -36.50 -16.45
C ARG A 40 16.46 -36.05 -16.04
N GLN A 41 15.43 -36.85 -16.31
CA GLN A 41 14.06 -36.55 -15.92
C GLN A 41 13.92 -36.44 -14.39
N LYS A 42 14.54 -37.35 -13.64
CA LYS A 42 14.56 -37.31 -12.17
C LYS A 42 15.31 -36.08 -11.64
N GLU A 43 16.49 -35.77 -12.19
CA GLU A 43 17.27 -34.59 -11.83
C GLU A 43 16.49 -33.30 -12.10
N GLN A 44 15.83 -33.21 -13.25
CA GLN A 44 14.98 -32.08 -13.63
C GLN A 44 13.80 -31.93 -12.67
N GLY A 45 13.09 -33.01 -12.33
CA GLY A 45 11.98 -32.96 -11.37
C GLY A 45 12.42 -32.51 -9.96
N HIS A 46 13.58 -32.97 -9.49
CA HIS A 46 14.14 -32.49 -8.22
C HIS A 46 14.54 -31.00 -8.29
N ALA A 47 15.14 -30.56 -9.39
CA ALA A 47 15.53 -29.17 -9.59
C ALA A 47 14.31 -28.24 -9.65
N GLU A 48 13.25 -28.65 -10.33
CA GLU A 48 11.99 -27.90 -10.41
C GLU A 48 11.34 -27.77 -9.02
N ALA A 49 11.20 -28.87 -8.27
CA ALA A 49 10.66 -28.84 -6.91
C ALA A 49 11.48 -27.95 -5.96
N ALA A 50 12.81 -27.97 -6.10
CA ALA A 50 13.71 -27.10 -5.34
C ALA A 50 13.52 -25.62 -5.73
N ALA A 51 13.40 -25.31 -7.02
CA ALA A 51 13.15 -23.95 -7.50
C ALA A 51 11.81 -23.39 -6.99
N MET A 52 10.73 -24.17 -7.04
CA MET A 52 9.43 -23.77 -6.49
C MET A 52 9.48 -23.53 -4.98
N THR A 53 10.21 -24.39 -4.25
CA THR A 53 10.40 -24.23 -2.80
C THR A 53 11.22 -22.97 -2.47
N ALA A 54 12.27 -22.70 -3.25
CA ALA A 54 13.07 -21.48 -3.12
C ALA A 54 12.25 -20.22 -3.40
N ALA A 55 11.38 -20.23 -4.40
CA ALA A 55 10.49 -19.10 -4.73
C ALA A 55 9.52 -18.77 -3.58
N VAL A 56 8.88 -19.78 -3.00
CA VAL A 56 8.01 -19.60 -1.82
C VAL A 56 8.78 -19.04 -0.62
N THR A 57 9.98 -19.56 -0.39
CA THR A 57 10.84 -19.13 0.73
C THR A 57 11.28 -17.68 0.54
N ALA A 58 11.73 -17.31 -0.66
CA ALA A 58 12.10 -15.95 -1.00
C ALA A 58 10.91 -14.98 -0.84
N ARG A 59 9.70 -15.39 -1.26
CA ARG A 59 8.50 -14.58 -1.09
C ARG A 59 8.21 -14.28 0.38
N VAL A 60 8.26 -15.26 1.27
CA VAL A 60 8.07 -15.02 2.72
C VAL A 60 9.19 -14.14 3.28
N ALA A 61 10.44 -14.34 2.85
CA ALA A 61 11.56 -13.50 3.27
C ALA A 61 11.38 -12.02 2.90
N THR A 62 10.72 -11.70 1.77
CA THR A 62 10.40 -10.29 1.43
C THR A 62 9.48 -9.63 2.46
N PHE A 63 8.58 -10.39 3.10
CA PHE A 63 7.67 -9.85 4.12
C PHE A 63 8.44 -9.48 5.38
N GLU A 64 9.38 -10.33 5.78
CA GLU A 64 10.23 -10.13 6.95
C GLU A 64 11.19 -8.94 6.74
N ALA A 65 11.66 -8.74 5.51
CA ALA A 65 12.61 -7.70 5.13
C ALA A 65 11.99 -6.30 4.94
N VAL A 66 10.69 -6.18 4.63
CA VAL A 66 10.03 -4.90 4.27
C VAL A 66 10.38 -3.75 5.22
N LEU A 67 10.28 -3.96 6.53
CA LEU A 67 10.56 -2.89 7.49
C LEU A 67 12.04 -2.52 7.47
N ALA A 68 12.94 -3.51 7.47
CA ALA A 68 14.38 -3.29 7.42
C ALA A 68 14.82 -2.57 6.13
N GLU A 69 14.26 -2.96 4.97
CA GLU A 69 14.50 -2.30 3.69
C GLU A 69 14.08 -0.83 3.74
N VAL A 70 12.90 -0.53 4.29
CA VAL A 70 12.41 0.85 4.46
C VAL A 70 13.30 1.68 5.39
N LEU A 71 13.74 1.09 6.51
CA LEU A 71 14.64 1.75 7.45
C LEU A 71 16.00 2.09 6.80
N ALA A 72 16.51 1.17 5.97
CA ALA A 72 17.77 1.33 5.25
C ALA A 72 17.70 2.34 4.08
N LEU A 73 16.50 2.76 3.66
CA LEU A 73 16.38 3.75 2.59
C LEU A 73 16.98 5.10 3.03
N PRO A 74 17.74 5.75 2.12
CA PRO A 74 18.20 7.12 2.34
C PRO A 74 17.02 8.07 2.55
N GLU A 75 17.32 9.25 3.08
CA GLU A 75 16.34 10.33 3.19
C GLU A 75 15.68 10.63 1.83
N LEU A 76 14.38 10.92 1.90
CA LEU A 76 13.58 11.18 0.71
C LEU A 76 13.78 12.62 0.28
N THR A 77 14.74 12.84 -0.62
CA THR A 77 14.99 14.17 -1.18
C THR A 77 13.89 14.56 -2.17
N PRO A 78 13.71 15.85 -2.45
CA PRO A 78 12.74 16.29 -3.46
C PRO A 78 13.02 15.72 -4.86
N ASP A 79 14.29 15.44 -5.21
CA ASP A 79 14.65 14.75 -6.45
C ASP A 79 14.12 13.32 -6.50
N ARG A 80 14.25 12.57 -5.40
CA ARG A 80 13.75 11.19 -5.32
C ARG A 80 12.23 11.15 -5.33
N LEU A 81 11.60 12.13 -4.67
CA LEU A 81 10.15 12.30 -4.72
C LEU A 81 9.68 12.60 -6.15
N ALA A 82 10.37 13.48 -6.88
CA ALA A 82 10.05 13.80 -8.27
C ALA A 82 10.29 12.61 -9.22
N GLU A 83 11.39 11.87 -9.05
CA GLU A 83 11.67 10.68 -9.87
C GLU A 83 10.59 9.61 -9.68
N SER A 84 10.03 9.47 -8.46
CA SER A 84 8.94 8.52 -8.18
C SER A 84 7.62 8.81 -8.92
N THR A 85 7.44 10.03 -9.44
CA THR A 85 6.22 10.39 -10.20
C THR A 85 6.35 10.14 -11.69
N LEU A 86 7.56 9.81 -12.16
CA LEU A 86 7.80 9.58 -13.58
C LEU A 86 7.24 8.22 -13.99
N ALA A 87 6.72 8.17 -15.21
CA ALA A 87 6.35 6.90 -15.82
C ALA A 87 7.58 5.97 -15.93
N PRO A 88 7.38 4.64 -15.86
CA PRO A 88 8.41 3.66 -16.12
C PRO A 88 9.17 3.97 -17.41
N ASP A 89 10.45 3.65 -17.40
CA ASP A 89 11.32 3.95 -18.52
C ASP A 89 11.35 2.83 -19.55
N ASP A 90 10.48 2.91 -20.55
CA ASP A 90 10.44 1.94 -21.65
C ASP A 90 11.54 2.18 -22.71
N GLY A 91 12.38 3.21 -22.52
CA GLY A 91 13.43 3.58 -23.45
C GLY A 91 12.92 4.23 -24.75
N PRO A 92 13.84 4.51 -25.70
CA PRO A 92 13.48 5.09 -26.98
C PRO A 92 12.73 4.08 -27.86
N MET A 93 11.48 4.40 -28.21
CA MET A 93 10.67 3.55 -29.10
C MET A 93 10.99 3.86 -30.58
N LEU A 94 11.47 2.85 -31.30
CA LEU A 94 11.65 2.90 -32.76
C LEU A 94 10.38 2.36 -33.43
N GLU A 95 9.49 3.25 -33.86
CA GLU A 95 8.41 2.96 -34.83
C GLU A 95 8.97 2.23 -36.08
N PRO A 96 8.18 1.43 -36.81
CA PRO A 96 8.68 0.24 -37.51
C PRO A 96 9.88 0.49 -38.44
N ALA A 97 10.77 -0.51 -38.44
CA ALA A 97 12.03 -0.48 -39.17
C ALA A 97 11.78 -0.40 -40.69
N GLU A 98 12.46 0.53 -41.36
CA GLU A 98 12.59 0.53 -42.81
C GLU A 98 13.18 -0.83 -43.23
N THR A 99 12.61 -1.49 -44.23
CA THR A 99 13.13 -2.78 -44.70
C THR A 99 14.52 -2.60 -45.31
N PRO A 100 15.52 -3.42 -44.94
CA PRO A 100 16.84 -3.32 -45.52
C PRO A 100 16.81 -3.66 -47.01
N PRO A 101 17.66 -3.02 -47.84
CA PRO A 101 17.79 -3.38 -49.26
C PRO A 101 18.10 -4.88 -49.42
N SER A 102 17.39 -5.56 -50.30
CA SER A 102 17.63 -6.97 -50.63
C SER A 102 18.38 -7.10 -51.95
N TRP A 103 19.31 -8.04 -52.06
CA TRP A 103 20.02 -8.29 -53.33
C TRP A 103 19.05 -8.66 -54.47
N GLN A 104 17.90 -9.26 -54.15
CA GLN A 104 16.88 -9.64 -55.13
C GLN A 104 16.33 -8.44 -55.91
N ASP A 105 16.31 -7.24 -55.30
CA ASP A 105 15.81 -6.01 -55.93
C ASP A 105 16.81 -5.40 -56.94
N PHE A 106 18.07 -5.84 -56.88
CA PHE A 106 19.18 -5.30 -57.69
C PHE A 106 19.74 -6.35 -58.68
N ALA A 107 19.46 -7.63 -58.47
CA ALA A 107 20.03 -8.71 -59.28
C ALA A 107 19.62 -8.57 -60.76
N PRO A 108 20.59 -8.57 -61.71
CA PRO A 108 20.27 -8.57 -63.12
C PRO A 108 19.64 -9.90 -63.54
N ARG A 109 18.84 -9.88 -64.62
CA ARG A 109 18.22 -11.08 -65.18
C ARG A 109 19.28 -12.10 -65.61
N GLU A 110 19.01 -13.38 -65.40
CA GLU A 110 19.95 -14.45 -65.75
C GLU A 110 20.32 -14.41 -67.26
N PRO A 111 21.60 -14.66 -67.60
CA PRO A 111 22.04 -14.58 -68.99
C PRO A 111 21.55 -15.77 -69.82
N GLY A 112 21.04 -15.50 -71.02
CA GLY A 112 20.90 -16.52 -72.07
C GLY A 112 22.24 -16.93 -72.70
N LEU A 113 22.22 -17.91 -73.63
CA LEU A 113 23.42 -18.57 -74.19
C LEU A 113 24.54 -17.64 -74.73
N PHE A 114 24.22 -16.41 -75.15
CA PHE A 114 25.19 -15.48 -75.77
C PHE A 114 25.44 -14.17 -74.98
N GLY A 115 24.98 -14.08 -73.72
CA GLY A 115 24.93 -12.82 -72.96
C GLY A 115 25.96 -12.62 -71.83
N ARG A 116 26.90 -13.54 -71.60
CA ARG A 116 27.77 -13.58 -70.39
C ARG A 116 28.50 -12.27 -70.09
N ARG A 117 29.20 -11.67 -71.06
CA ARG A 117 29.96 -10.41 -70.85
C ARG A 117 29.06 -9.22 -70.51
N ARG A 118 27.81 -9.20 -71.00
CA ARG A 118 26.84 -8.15 -70.70
C ARG A 118 26.29 -8.33 -69.29
N TYR A 119 25.95 -9.56 -68.92
CA TYR A 119 25.52 -9.92 -67.57
C TYR A 119 26.60 -9.61 -66.52
N GLU A 120 27.87 -9.92 -66.78
CA GLU A 120 28.98 -9.60 -65.87
C GLU A 120 29.10 -8.09 -65.61
N ARG A 121 28.91 -7.25 -66.64
CA ARG A 121 28.90 -5.78 -66.50
C ARG A 121 27.66 -5.29 -65.74
N GLU A 122 26.48 -5.83 -66.04
CA GLU A 122 25.23 -5.49 -65.36
C GLU A 122 25.26 -5.94 -63.89
N ALA A 123 25.84 -7.10 -63.59
CA ALA A 123 26.03 -7.63 -62.23
C ALA A 123 27.05 -6.81 -61.43
N ALA A 124 28.15 -6.36 -62.05
CA ALA A 124 29.11 -5.48 -61.40
C ALA A 124 28.47 -4.13 -61.04
N LYS A 125 27.67 -3.55 -61.94
CA LYS A 125 26.93 -2.31 -61.66
C LYS A 125 25.88 -2.52 -60.56
N ALA A 126 25.08 -3.59 -60.64
CA ALA A 126 24.09 -3.94 -59.63
C ALA A 126 24.68 -4.11 -58.23
N ARG A 127 25.89 -4.69 -58.11
CA ARG A 127 26.60 -4.80 -56.83
C ARG A 127 26.98 -3.43 -56.26
N VAL A 128 27.51 -2.53 -57.10
CA VAL A 128 27.83 -1.16 -56.68
C VAL A 128 26.58 -0.41 -56.21
N ASP A 129 25.48 -0.54 -56.95
CA ASP A 129 24.20 0.09 -56.62
C ASP A 129 23.61 -0.49 -55.33
N PHE A 130 23.67 -1.81 -55.13
CA PHE A 130 23.24 -2.49 -53.89
C PHE A 130 24.07 -2.08 -52.68
N GLU A 131 25.39 -2.02 -52.81
CA GLU A 131 26.27 -1.57 -51.73
C GLU A 131 26.03 -0.10 -51.37
N ALA A 132 25.77 0.75 -52.36
CA ALA A 132 25.38 2.14 -52.15
C ALA A 132 24.03 2.24 -51.43
N ALA A 133 23.04 1.43 -51.82
CA ALA A 133 21.76 1.34 -51.13
C ALA A 133 21.92 0.86 -49.67
N CYS A 134 22.73 -0.18 -49.44
CA CYS A 134 23.06 -0.67 -48.10
C CYS A 134 23.76 0.39 -47.23
N ARG A 135 24.67 1.19 -47.80
CA ARG A 135 25.32 2.31 -47.10
C ARG A 135 24.30 3.41 -46.77
N GLY A 136 23.48 3.82 -47.74
CA GLY A 136 22.45 4.84 -47.54
C GLY A 136 21.40 4.43 -46.50
N HIS A 137 20.95 3.17 -46.53
CA HIS A 137 20.04 2.62 -45.52
C HIS A 137 20.68 2.63 -44.12
N ARG A 138 21.94 2.17 -43.98
CA ARG A 138 22.65 2.23 -42.70
C ARG A 138 22.79 3.65 -42.16
N GLN A 139 23.06 4.62 -43.02
CA GLN A 139 23.15 6.03 -42.63
C GLN A 139 21.80 6.57 -42.14
N ARG A 140 20.71 6.37 -42.91
CA ARG A 140 19.36 6.79 -42.48
C ARG A 140 18.93 6.14 -41.18
N MET A 141 19.23 4.85 -40.98
CA MET A 141 18.94 4.15 -39.73
C MET A 141 19.77 4.68 -38.55
N ALA A 142 21.00 5.10 -38.78
CA ALA A 142 21.84 5.73 -37.75
C ALA A 142 21.31 7.13 -37.37
N GLU A 143 21.01 7.97 -38.37
CA GLU A 143 20.42 9.30 -38.19
C GLU A 143 19.09 9.20 -37.43
N ARG A 144 18.19 8.32 -37.86
CA ARG A 144 16.91 8.07 -37.18
C ARG A 144 17.08 7.60 -35.74
N ARG A 145 18.04 6.71 -35.46
CA ARG A 145 18.33 6.27 -34.07
C ARG A 145 18.82 7.43 -33.21
N GLN A 146 19.65 8.30 -33.76
CA GLN A 146 20.15 9.47 -33.06
C GLN A 146 19.02 10.47 -32.76
N GLU A 147 18.19 10.79 -33.75
CA GLU A 147 17.03 11.68 -33.59
C GLU A 147 16.06 11.17 -32.53
N VAL A 148 15.71 9.87 -32.56
CA VAL A 148 14.83 9.25 -31.56
C VAL A 148 15.48 9.31 -30.17
N ALA A 149 16.78 9.04 -30.05
CA ALA A 149 17.49 9.10 -28.77
C ALA A 149 17.59 10.53 -28.22
N GLU A 150 17.78 11.54 -29.07
CA GLU A 150 17.77 12.96 -28.69
C GLU A 150 16.37 13.42 -28.25
N ALA A 151 15.33 13.11 -29.04
CA ALA A 151 13.95 13.43 -28.70
C ALA A 151 13.52 12.74 -27.39
N TYR A 152 13.90 11.47 -27.20
CA TYR A 152 13.64 10.74 -25.97
C TYR A 152 14.36 11.37 -24.76
N ARG A 153 15.65 11.73 -24.88
CA ARG A 153 16.39 12.41 -23.80
C ARG A 153 15.76 13.75 -23.44
N ALA A 154 15.44 14.58 -24.43
CA ALA A 154 14.79 15.87 -24.23
C ALA A 154 13.41 15.72 -23.56
N ARG A 155 12.61 14.72 -24.00
CA ARG A 155 11.32 14.42 -23.37
C ARG A 155 11.47 13.96 -21.92
N ARG A 156 12.44 13.09 -21.62
CA ARG A 156 12.69 12.61 -20.25
C ARG A 156 13.20 13.74 -19.35
N GLU A 157 14.08 14.60 -19.84
CA GLU A 157 14.57 15.77 -19.11
C GLU A 157 13.46 16.78 -18.82
N ALA A 158 12.61 17.08 -19.82
CA ALA A 158 11.43 17.93 -19.62
C ALA A 158 10.45 17.33 -18.60
N ALA A 159 10.23 16.02 -18.64
CA ALA A 159 9.38 15.33 -17.66
C ALA A 159 9.97 15.39 -16.23
N ARG A 160 11.28 15.18 -16.08
CA ARG A 160 12.00 15.33 -14.80
C ARG A 160 11.90 16.76 -14.24
N SER A 161 12.13 17.76 -15.09
CA SER A 161 12.03 19.17 -14.71
C SER A 161 10.60 19.54 -14.27
N ALA A 162 9.59 19.08 -15.00
CA ALA A 162 8.18 19.30 -14.64
C ALA A 162 7.80 18.61 -13.33
N ALA A 163 8.19 17.34 -13.14
CA ALA A 163 7.96 16.60 -11.90
C ALA A 163 8.62 17.29 -10.69
N ARG A 164 9.85 17.79 -10.87
CA ARG A 164 10.56 18.52 -9.82
C ARG A 164 9.86 19.83 -9.46
N ALA A 165 9.41 20.60 -10.44
CA ALA A 165 8.67 21.84 -10.21
C ALA A 165 7.33 21.61 -9.49
N GLU A 166 6.65 20.49 -9.77
CA GLU A 166 5.44 20.09 -9.04
C GLU A 166 5.75 19.80 -7.56
N VAL A 167 6.80 19.04 -7.30
CA VAL A 167 7.27 18.72 -5.94
C VAL A 167 7.66 20.00 -5.18
N ASP A 168 8.44 20.90 -5.79
CA ASP A 168 8.84 22.16 -5.14
C ASP A 168 7.61 23.05 -4.83
N THR A 169 6.58 23.00 -5.67
CA THR A 169 5.31 23.70 -5.41
C THR A 169 4.53 23.06 -4.26
N LEU A 170 4.51 21.73 -4.19
CA LEU A 170 3.90 21.00 -3.07
C LEU A 170 4.61 21.35 -1.75
N LEU A 171 5.94 21.30 -1.72
CA LEU A 171 6.74 21.57 -0.53
C LEU A 171 6.57 23.00 -0.02
N ARG A 172 6.56 24.01 -0.90
CA ARG A 172 6.25 25.40 -0.49
C ARG A 172 4.88 25.54 0.17
N ARG A 173 3.89 24.76 -0.26
CA ARG A 173 2.56 24.74 0.36
C ARG A 173 2.55 23.99 1.70
N VAL A 174 3.36 22.95 1.84
CA VAL A 174 3.58 22.26 3.12
C VAL A 174 4.25 23.19 4.13
N GLU A 175 5.26 23.95 3.71
CA GLU A 175 5.92 24.97 4.54
C GLU A 175 4.96 26.10 4.96
N ALA A 176 4.01 26.45 4.09
CA ALA A 176 2.92 27.37 4.40
C ALA A 176 1.79 26.74 5.25
N GLU A 177 2.00 25.52 5.77
CA GLU A 177 1.06 24.76 6.60
C GLU A 177 -0.32 24.53 5.95
N ALA A 178 -0.38 24.51 4.61
CA ALA A 178 -1.62 24.23 3.90
C ALA A 178 -2.02 22.76 4.07
N GLY A 179 -3.11 22.51 4.80
CA GLY A 179 -3.50 21.15 5.19
C GLY A 179 -3.66 20.17 4.03
N ASN A 180 -4.25 20.60 2.91
CA ASN A 180 -4.36 19.75 1.72
C ASN A 180 -3.01 19.40 1.08
N ALA A 181 -2.01 20.28 1.19
CA ALA A 181 -0.66 20.01 0.71
C ALA A 181 0.07 19.02 1.64
N ILE A 182 -0.12 19.14 2.96
CA ILE A 182 0.44 18.20 3.94
C ILE A 182 -0.13 16.80 3.73
N ALA A 183 -1.45 16.69 3.55
CA ALA A 183 -2.12 15.42 3.23
C ALA A 183 -1.55 14.81 1.94
N ARG A 184 -1.53 15.58 0.84
CA ARG A 184 -1.00 15.13 -0.45
C ARG A 184 0.49 14.76 -0.38
N TYR A 185 1.26 15.45 0.45
CA TYR A 185 2.66 15.11 0.67
C TYR A 185 2.79 13.76 1.39
N GLY A 186 1.96 13.48 2.41
CA GLY A 186 1.90 12.18 3.06
C GLY A 186 1.61 11.02 2.09
N GLU A 187 0.65 11.19 1.18
CA GLU A 187 0.37 10.21 0.11
C GLU A 187 1.58 10.00 -0.80
N ARG A 188 2.16 11.11 -1.30
CA ARG A 188 3.29 11.07 -2.22
C ARG A 188 4.53 10.41 -1.61
N VAL A 189 4.75 10.63 -0.33
CA VAL A 189 5.84 10.04 0.44
C VAL A 189 5.72 8.50 0.46
N LEU A 190 4.51 7.96 0.60
CA LEU A 190 4.27 6.52 0.54
C LEU A 190 4.46 5.96 -0.88
N ASP A 191 4.02 6.70 -1.91
CA ASP A 191 4.21 6.31 -3.32
C ASP A 191 5.68 6.24 -3.73
N ALA A 192 6.55 7.02 -3.08
CA ALA A 192 7.97 7.07 -3.40
C ALA A 192 8.80 5.94 -2.78
N VAL A 193 8.20 5.09 -1.94
CA VAL A 193 8.90 4.04 -1.20
C VAL A 193 8.58 2.67 -1.80
N THR A 194 9.48 2.18 -2.65
CA THR A 194 9.31 0.93 -3.40
C THR A 194 8.98 -0.31 -2.55
N PRO A 195 9.64 -0.57 -1.39
CA PRO A 195 9.27 -1.71 -0.56
C PRO A 195 7.83 -1.63 -0.04
N LEU A 196 7.24 -0.44 0.07
CA LEU A 196 5.84 -0.26 0.45
C LEU A 196 4.90 -0.41 -0.75
N THR A 197 5.21 0.19 -1.91
CA THR A 197 4.33 0.13 -3.10
C THR A 197 4.20 -1.26 -3.70
N GLY A 198 5.09 -2.19 -3.37
CA GLY A 198 4.93 -3.62 -3.67
C GLY A 198 3.80 -4.33 -2.90
N PHE A 199 3.27 -3.72 -1.84
CA PHE A 199 2.23 -4.29 -0.99
C PHE A 199 1.03 -3.34 -0.79
N ILE A 200 1.28 -2.04 -0.64
CA ILE A 200 0.26 -1.02 -0.43
C ILE A 200 -0.24 -0.52 -1.79
N THR A 201 -1.44 -0.94 -2.18
CA THR A 201 -1.97 -0.69 -3.53
C THR A 201 -2.70 0.65 -3.65
N GLY A 202 -3.25 1.16 -2.54
CA GLY A 202 -4.00 2.41 -2.46
C GLY A 202 -3.65 3.17 -1.19
N ARG A 203 -3.71 4.51 -1.27
CA ARG A 203 -3.58 5.39 -0.10
C ARG A 203 -4.38 6.67 -0.30
N ARG A 204 -4.84 7.22 0.81
CA ARG A 204 -5.43 8.56 0.89
C ARG A 204 -5.09 9.19 2.23
N ALA A 205 -4.96 10.50 2.28
CA ALA A 205 -4.61 11.22 3.49
C ALA A 205 -5.48 12.46 3.71
N LEU A 206 -5.62 12.84 4.98
CA LEU A 206 -6.18 14.10 5.45
C LEU A 206 -5.24 14.68 6.49
N TYR A 207 -5.36 15.99 6.72
CA TYR A 207 -4.57 16.68 7.72
C TYR A 207 -5.45 17.54 8.61
N ARG A 208 -5.23 17.45 9.92
CA ARG A 208 -5.91 18.24 10.94
C ARG A 208 -4.91 19.18 11.58
N ALA A 209 -5.10 20.49 11.38
CA ALA A 209 -4.16 21.52 11.82
C ALA A 209 -3.96 21.55 13.34
N GLU A 210 -5.01 21.21 14.10
CA GLU A 210 -4.96 21.04 15.54
C GLU A 210 -5.58 19.66 15.83
N PRO A 211 -4.78 18.63 16.19
CA PRO A 211 -3.49 18.70 16.88
C PRO A 211 -2.22 18.62 16.02
N ARG A 212 -2.28 18.89 14.70
CA ARG A 212 -1.21 18.59 13.72
C ARG A 212 -1.12 17.10 13.45
N GLU A 213 -2.27 16.54 13.09
CA GLU A 213 -2.49 15.12 12.86
C GLU A 213 -2.55 14.82 11.36
N LEU A 214 -1.68 13.94 10.90
CA LEU A 214 -1.76 13.34 9.57
C LEU A 214 -2.55 12.03 9.68
N VAL A 215 -3.73 12.00 9.07
CA VAL A 215 -4.60 10.82 9.03
C VAL A 215 -4.40 10.15 7.68
N ILE A 216 -4.01 8.88 7.67
CA ILE A 216 -3.71 8.10 6.47
C ILE A 216 -4.58 6.85 6.47
N GLU A 217 -5.18 6.57 5.32
CA GLU A 217 -5.67 5.24 5.00
C GLU A 217 -4.76 4.58 3.97
N VAL A 218 -4.47 3.30 4.18
CA VAL A 218 -3.73 2.46 3.23
C VAL A 218 -4.54 1.20 2.91
N ASP A 219 -4.44 0.77 1.65
CA ASP A 219 -4.91 -0.53 1.21
C ASP A 219 -3.78 -1.54 1.36
N LEU A 220 -3.88 -2.37 2.38
CA LEU A 220 -3.02 -3.51 2.67
C LEU A 220 -3.32 -4.67 1.70
N PRO A 221 -2.35 -5.57 1.47
CA PRO A 221 -2.58 -6.74 0.62
C PRO A 221 -3.62 -7.67 1.24
N ASP A 222 -4.38 -8.38 0.40
CA ASP A 222 -5.26 -9.47 0.85
C ASP A 222 -4.41 -10.67 1.34
N THR A 223 -5.06 -11.62 1.99
CA THR A 223 -4.51 -12.82 2.60
C THR A 223 -3.87 -13.78 1.59
N ASP A 224 -4.24 -13.67 0.31
CA ASP A 224 -3.66 -14.42 -0.82
C ASP A 224 -2.18 -14.09 -1.07
N VAL A 225 -1.69 -12.97 -0.52
CA VAL A 225 -0.26 -12.62 -0.52
C VAL A 225 0.59 -13.70 0.13
N VAL A 226 0.05 -14.44 1.11
CA VAL A 226 0.75 -15.52 1.82
C VAL A 226 0.70 -16.80 0.97
N PRO A 227 1.86 -17.37 0.59
CA PRO A 227 1.86 -18.61 -0.19
C PRO A 227 1.16 -19.77 0.53
N GLU A 228 0.21 -20.40 -0.16
CA GLU A 228 -0.59 -21.54 0.35
C GLU A 228 0.29 -22.74 0.74
N HIS A 229 1.42 -22.92 0.08
CA HIS A 229 2.32 -24.05 0.27
C HIS A 229 3.61 -23.63 0.97
N VAL A 230 4.22 -24.56 1.70
CA VAL A 230 5.52 -24.34 2.37
C VAL A 230 6.68 -24.83 1.52
N ARG A 231 6.49 -25.95 0.83
CA ARG A 231 7.51 -26.59 -0.01
C ARG A 231 6.89 -27.49 -1.06
N TRP A 232 7.68 -27.83 -2.06
CA TRP A 232 7.36 -28.77 -3.13
C TRP A 232 8.36 -29.93 -3.09
N THR A 233 7.89 -31.17 -3.29
CA THR A 233 8.74 -32.37 -3.24
C THR A 233 8.47 -33.26 -4.44
N TYR A 234 9.52 -33.56 -5.20
CA TYR A 234 9.42 -34.50 -6.32
C TYR A 234 9.33 -35.95 -5.83
N ARG A 235 8.26 -36.63 -6.21
CA ARG A 235 8.02 -38.06 -5.91
C ARG A 235 8.43 -38.91 -7.10
N VAL A 236 9.65 -39.46 -7.02
CA VAL A 236 10.23 -40.31 -8.08
C VAL A 236 9.32 -41.46 -8.50
N GLN A 237 8.61 -42.10 -7.55
CA GLN A 237 7.72 -43.23 -7.84
C GLN A 237 6.50 -42.86 -8.69
N ARG A 238 6.02 -41.62 -8.57
CA ARG A 238 4.84 -41.11 -9.29
C ARG A 238 5.21 -40.18 -10.45
N GLN A 239 6.48 -39.78 -10.53
CA GLN A 239 6.99 -38.74 -11.44
C GLN A 239 6.24 -37.40 -11.32
N GLU A 240 5.77 -37.07 -10.12
CA GLU A 240 4.95 -35.88 -9.84
C GLU A 240 5.60 -34.99 -8.77
N ILE A 241 5.34 -33.68 -8.85
CA ILE A 241 5.72 -32.74 -7.80
C ILE A 241 4.53 -32.58 -6.86
N GLU A 242 4.70 -33.00 -5.60
CA GLU A 242 3.67 -32.88 -4.58
C GLU A 242 3.90 -31.64 -3.70
N PRO A 243 2.88 -30.79 -3.51
CA PRO A 243 2.96 -29.67 -2.59
C PRO A 243 2.76 -30.10 -1.13
N THR A 244 3.39 -29.37 -0.20
CA THR A 244 3.09 -29.46 1.23
C THR A 244 2.30 -28.21 1.65
N PRO A 245 1.02 -28.33 2.07
CA PRO A 245 0.19 -27.19 2.44
C PRO A 245 0.69 -26.52 3.71
N ARG A 246 0.51 -25.21 3.80
CA ARG A 246 0.79 -24.40 4.98
C ARG A 246 -0.34 -24.53 5.99
N ARG A 247 0.00 -24.66 7.27
CA ARG A 247 -1.02 -24.71 8.33
C ARG A 247 -1.71 -23.34 8.43
N PRO A 248 -3.04 -23.29 8.62
CA PRO A 248 -3.76 -22.01 8.73
C PRO A 248 -3.21 -21.07 9.81
N ALA A 249 -2.76 -21.61 10.95
CA ALA A 249 -2.15 -20.82 12.03
C ALA A 249 -0.82 -20.17 11.61
N ASP A 250 -0.03 -20.83 10.76
CA ASP A 250 1.22 -20.26 10.24
C ASP A 250 0.92 -19.15 9.23
N SER A 251 -0.08 -19.33 8.36
CA SER A 251 -0.52 -18.29 7.42
C SER A 251 -1.03 -17.05 8.15
N ALA A 252 -1.88 -17.23 9.17
CA ALA A 252 -2.40 -16.14 9.97
C ALA A 252 -1.29 -15.38 10.71
N ARG A 253 -0.30 -16.09 11.24
CA ARG A 253 0.88 -15.48 11.87
C ARG A 253 1.69 -14.66 10.89
N ILE A 254 2.03 -15.22 9.72
CA ILE A 254 2.81 -14.53 8.68
C ILE A 254 2.08 -13.27 8.20
N TYR A 255 0.76 -13.36 7.98
CA TYR A 255 -0.03 -12.23 7.52
C TYR A 255 -0.11 -11.10 8.55
N ALA A 256 -0.42 -11.43 9.81
CA ALA A 256 -0.46 -10.44 10.90
C ALA A 256 0.89 -9.73 11.08
N ASP A 257 1.98 -10.48 10.92
CA ASP A 257 3.36 -10.02 11.01
C ASP A 257 3.74 -9.09 9.83
N LEU A 258 3.29 -9.41 8.61
CA LEU A 258 3.41 -8.53 7.43
C LEU A 258 2.63 -7.23 7.60
N VAL A 259 1.34 -7.30 7.99
CA VAL A 259 0.50 -6.12 8.23
C VAL A 259 1.16 -5.21 9.27
N SER A 260 1.67 -5.79 10.35
CA SER A 260 2.33 -5.02 11.41
C SER A 260 3.58 -4.28 10.92
N ARG A 261 4.41 -4.92 10.08
CA ARG A 261 5.58 -4.27 9.45
C ARG A 261 5.17 -3.16 8.49
N LEU A 262 4.16 -3.38 7.66
CA LEU A 262 3.68 -2.39 6.70
C LEU A 262 3.17 -1.13 7.41
N VAL A 263 2.40 -1.30 8.48
CA VAL A 263 1.91 -0.18 9.30
C VAL A 263 3.07 0.59 9.93
N LEU A 264 4.00 -0.09 10.61
CA LEU A 264 5.16 0.57 11.22
C LEU A 264 6.04 1.27 10.17
N ALA A 265 6.27 0.64 9.02
CA ALA A 265 7.05 1.20 7.94
C ALA A 265 6.37 2.43 7.33
N ALA A 266 5.07 2.39 7.05
CA ALA A 266 4.32 3.54 6.54
C ALA A 266 4.34 4.72 7.53
N MET A 267 4.09 4.46 8.83
CA MET A 267 4.18 5.49 9.86
C MET A 267 5.58 6.09 9.95
N HIS A 268 6.62 5.23 9.95
CA HIS A 268 8.03 5.67 9.98
C HIS A 268 8.36 6.57 8.80
N VAL A 269 7.99 6.18 7.58
CA VAL A 269 8.28 6.98 6.38
C VAL A 269 7.59 8.35 6.46
N CYS A 270 6.30 8.39 6.80
CA CYS A 270 5.57 9.66 6.89
C CYS A 270 6.11 10.56 8.01
N LEU A 271 6.41 10.00 9.19
CA LEU A 271 7.01 10.75 10.29
C LEU A 271 8.42 11.24 9.91
N ARG A 272 9.25 10.42 9.26
CA ARG A 272 10.60 10.81 8.84
C ARG A 272 10.56 11.92 7.78
N ALA A 273 9.60 11.89 6.86
CA ALA A 273 9.48 12.87 5.79
C ALA A 273 8.89 14.23 6.23
N THR A 274 8.26 14.28 7.40
CA THR A 274 7.57 15.47 7.92
C THR A 274 8.26 16.02 9.18
N SER A 275 8.17 17.33 9.40
CA SER A 275 8.72 17.96 10.60
C SER A 275 7.76 17.85 11.79
N SER A 276 8.25 17.88 13.03
CA SER A 276 7.42 17.94 14.24
C SER A 276 6.63 19.25 14.39
N LYS A 277 6.97 20.29 13.62
CA LYS A 277 6.19 21.53 13.56
C LYS A 277 4.92 21.34 12.73
N THR A 278 4.99 20.49 11.72
CA THR A 278 3.90 20.22 10.76
C THR A 278 3.09 18.98 11.12
N VAL A 279 3.72 17.89 11.52
CA VAL A 279 3.05 16.62 11.88
C VAL A 279 3.66 16.10 13.18
N ASP A 280 2.84 16.14 14.22
CA ASP A 280 3.18 15.65 15.56
C ASP A 280 2.40 14.40 15.93
N LEU A 281 1.20 14.24 15.36
CA LEU A 281 0.35 13.06 15.52
C LEU A 281 0.17 12.38 14.16
N ILE A 282 0.20 11.05 14.13
CA ILE A 282 -0.12 10.28 12.93
C ILE A 282 -1.19 9.25 13.29
N THR A 283 -2.23 9.18 12.46
CA THR A 283 -3.24 8.12 12.51
C THR A 283 -3.17 7.32 11.22
N LEU A 284 -3.08 6.00 11.33
CA LEU A 284 -3.06 5.09 10.20
C LEU A 284 -4.18 4.06 10.34
N ASN A 285 -5.02 3.98 9.31
CA ASN A 285 -6.06 2.98 9.15
C ASN A 285 -5.67 2.05 7.98
N GLY A 286 -5.45 0.76 8.27
CA GLY A 286 -5.14 -0.25 7.28
C GLY A 286 -6.38 -1.01 6.86
N HIS A 287 -6.78 -0.84 5.61
CA HIS A 287 -7.91 -1.54 5.01
C HIS A 287 -7.46 -2.64 4.07
N VAL A 288 -8.26 -3.67 3.90
CA VAL A 288 -7.99 -4.75 2.94
C VAL A 288 -9.10 -4.76 1.90
N PRO A 289 -8.90 -4.22 0.69
CA PRO A 289 -9.85 -4.37 -0.41
C PRO A 289 -9.96 -5.86 -0.77
N THR A 290 -11.17 -6.42 -0.64
CA THR A 290 -11.42 -7.84 -0.92
C THR A 290 -12.86 -8.05 -1.38
N VAL A 291 -13.24 -9.31 -1.59
CA VAL A 291 -14.62 -9.72 -1.90
C VAL A 291 -15.18 -10.53 -0.74
N ASP A 292 -16.33 -10.12 -0.24
CA ASP A 292 -17.07 -10.86 0.79
C ASP A 292 -17.51 -12.22 0.23
N SER A 293 -17.04 -13.31 0.85
CA SER A 293 -17.29 -14.67 0.35
C SER A 293 -18.76 -15.10 0.43
N ALA A 294 -19.56 -14.51 1.34
CA ALA A 294 -20.97 -14.85 1.52
C ALA A 294 -21.87 -14.13 0.51
N THR A 295 -21.51 -12.92 0.10
CA THR A 295 -22.35 -12.03 -0.73
C THR A 295 -21.77 -11.75 -2.12
N GLY A 296 -20.49 -12.02 -2.35
CA GLY A 296 -19.76 -11.70 -3.58
C GLY A 296 -19.52 -10.21 -3.80
N ARG A 297 -19.79 -9.36 -2.81
CA ARG A 297 -19.66 -7.90 -2.92
C ARG A 297 -18.23 -7.46 -2.60
N ALA A 298 -17.75 -6.44 -3.30
CA ALA A 298 -16.52 -5.77 -2.93
C ALA A 298 -16.68 -5.11 -1.55
N ILE A 299 -15.78 -5.42 -0.63
CA ILE A 299 -15.72 -4.86 0.72
C ILE A 299 -14.30 -4.33 0.99
N ARG A 300 -14.17 -3.45 1.98
CA ARG A 300 -12.89 -2.83 2.37
C ARG A 300 -12.76 -2.77 3.91
N PRO A 301 -12.77 -3.94 4.61
CA PRO A 301 -12.66 -3.99 6.06
C PRO A 301 -11.39 -3.30 6.56
N CYS A 302 -11.50 -2.52 7.63
CA CYS A 302 -10.36 -2.00 8.38
C CYS A 302 -9.86 -3.10 9.32
N VAL A 303 -8.61 -3.55 9.18
CA VAL A 303 -8.04 -4.65 9.99
C VAL A 303 -7.06 -4.15 11.05
N VAL A 304 -6.63 -2.91 10.94
CA VAL A 304 -5.74 -2.25 11.88
C VAL A 304 -6.01 -0.75 11.89
N THR A 305 -6.09 -0.17 13.08
CA THR A 305 -6.11 1.29 13.25
C THR A 305 -5.19 1.67 14.40
N ILE A 306 -4.45 2.75 14.22
CA ILE A 306 -3.47 3.21 15.19
C ILE A 306 -3.36 4.72 15.14
N THR A 307 -3.29 5.34 16.32
CA THR A 307 -2.91 6.75 16.49
C THR A 307 -1.69 6.80 17.40
N SER A 308 -0.64 7.50 16.97
CA SER A 308 0.55 7.69 17.79
C SER A 308 1.18 9.05 17.55
N SER A 309 1.58 9.69 18.64
CA SER A 309 2.44 10.86 18.59
C SER A 309 3.84 10.50 18.10
N ARG A 310 4.53 11.46 17.50
CA ARG A 310 5.93 11.33 17.08
C ARG A 310 6.85 10.94 18.23
N SER A 311 6.62 11.53 19.41
CA SER A 311 7.43 11.24 20.61
C SER A 311 7.26 9.78 21.06
N THR A 312 6.01 9.30 21.19
CA THR A 312 5.73 7.91 21.57
C THR A 312 6.22 6.91 20.52
N PHE A 313 6.10 7.25 19.23
CA PHE A 313 6.64 6.41 18.16
C PHE A 313 8.18 6.33 18.18
N ALA A 314 8.85 7.44 18.51
CA ALA A 314 10.30 7.52 18.60
C ALA A 314 10.90 6.72 19.78
N ASP A 315 10.08 6.29 20.75
CA ASP A 315 10.52 5.36 21.81
C ASP A 315 10.82 3.95 21.26
N LEU A 316 10.32 3.62 20.06
CA LEU A 316 10.59 2.35 19.39
C LEU A 316 11.97 2.34 18.72
N VAL A 317 12.73 1.27 18.95
CA VAL A 317 13.99 0.98 18.25
C VAL A 317 13.70 0.04 17.08
N LEU A 318 13.29 0.63 15.94
CA LEU A 318 12.74 -0.10 14.79
C LEU A 318 13.74 -1.06 14.10
N ASP A 319 15.04 -0.82 14.26
CA ASP A 319 16.14 -1.60 13.68
C ASP A 319 16.62 -2.75 14.58
N SER A 320 16.03 -2.92 15.76
CA SER A 320 16.38 -4.02 16.66
C SER A 320 15.97 -5.39 16.09
N ASP A 321 16.90 -6.34 16.10
CA ASP A 321 16.69 -7.75 15.76
C ASP A 321 15.68 -8.48 16.65
N ARG A 322 15.46 -7.97 17.88
CA ARG A 322 14.50 -8.51 18.85
C ARG A 322 13.13 -7.87 18.75
N LEU A 323 12.95 -6.88 17.88
CA LEU A 323 11.69 -6.19 17.71
C LEU A 323 10.62 -7.14 17.17
N LYS A 324 9.45 -7.11 17.81
CA LYS A 324 8.27 -7.86 17.37
C LYS A 324 7.20 -6.87 16.91
N PRO A 325 6.96 -6.75 15.59
CA PRO A 325 6.09 -5.70 15.04
C PRO A 325 4.69 -5.65 15.65
N ALA A 326 4.06 -6.80 15.88
CA ALA A 326 2.73 -6.87 16.49
C ALA A 326 2.71 -6.36 17.95
N GLU A 327 3.76 -6.64 18.74
CA GLU A 327 3.89 -6.14 20.11
C GLU A 327 4.15 -4.63 20.12
N CYS A 328 4.88 -4.09 19.12
CA CYS A 328 5.06 -2.65 18.95
C CYS A 328 3.72 -1.95 18.69
N LEU A 329 2.87 -2.49 17.81
CA LEU A 329 1.55 -1.92 17.56
C LEU A 329 0.68 -1.91 18.83
N GLN A 330 0.72 -2.99 19.63
CA GLN A 330 0.03 -3.04 20.91
C GLN A 330 0.56 -2.00 21.90
N TYR A 331 1.88 -1.81 21.98
CA TYR A 331 2.50 -0.77 22.81
C TYR A 331 2.03 0.64 22.42
N LEU A 332 1.90 0.90 21.12
CA LEU A 332 1.40 2.17 20.59
C LEU A 332 -0.13 2.31 20.71
N GLY A 333 -0.84 1.33 21.28
CA GLY A 333 -2.29 1.37 21.46
C GLY A 333 -3.08 1.11 20.18
N ALA A 334 -2.52 0.40 19.20
CA ALA A 334 -3.26 -0.01 18.01
C ALA A 334 -4.42 -0.96 18.35
N GLU A 335 -5.55 -0.76 17.67
CA GLU A 335 -6.59 -1.79 17.59
C GLU A 335 -6.29 -2.65 16.35
N LEU A 336 -5.81 -3.87 16.61
CA LEU A 336 -5.57 -4.89 15.59
C LEU A 336 -6.70 -5.92 15.62
N SER A 337 -7.17 -6.32 14.44
CA SER A 337 -8.10 -7.44 14.30
C SER A 337 -7.59 -8.66 15.07
N ARG A 338 -8.47 -9.31 15.86
CA ARG A 338 -8.13 -10.55 16.59
C ARG A 338 -7.91 -11.72 15.63
N HIS A 339 -8.54 -11.64 14.46
CA HIS A 339 -8.47 -12.62 13.39
C HIS A 339 -8.13 -11.93 12.05
N PRO A 340 -6.90 -11.41 11.89
CA PRO A 340 -6.54 -10.61 10.71
C PRO A 340 -6.57 -11.43 9.42
N PHE A 341 -6.33 -12.74 9.48
CA PHE A 341 -6.46 -13.64 8.32
C PHE A 341 -7.93 -13.95 7.95
N GLN A 342 -8.88 -13.66 8.84
CA GLN A 342 -10.32 -13.73 8.55
C GLN A 342 -10.88 -12.34 8.20
N LEU A 343 -10.03 -11.31 8.18
CA LEU A 343 -10.39 -9.93 7.89
C LEU A 343 -11.53 -9.39 8.77
N GLU A 344 -11.57 -9.82 10.04
CA GLU A 344 -12.55 -9.31 11.00
C GLU A 344 -12.30 -7.80 11.23
N PRO A 345 -13.29 -6.94 10.98
CA PRO A 345 -13.08 -5.49 10.99
C PRO A 345 -12.92 -4.94 12.42
N VAL A 346 -12.06 -3.96 12.56
CA VAL A 346 -11.96 -3.08 13.73
C VAL A 346 -12.56 -1.70 13.40
N PRO A 347 -13.20 -1.01 14.35
CA PRO A 347 -13.68 0.35 14.13
C PRO A 347 -12.47 1.29 13.96
N PRO A 348 -12.37 2.07 12.87
CA PRO A 348 -11.26 3.00 12.71
C PRO A 348 -11.31 4.09 13.79
N VAL A 349 -10.15 4.44 14.37
CA VAL A 349 -10.06 5.51 15.39
C VAL A 349 -10.59 6.84 14.86
N ILE A 350 -10.32 7.11 13.59
CA ILE A 350 -10.87 8.24 12.85
C ILE A 350 -11.56 7.71 11.60
N ASP A 351 -12.85 8.01 11.48
CA ASP A 351 -13.62 7.77 10.25
C ASP A 351 -13.21 8.79 9.19
N PHE A 352 -12.42 8.34 8.22
CA PHE A 352 -11.86 9.19 7.17
C PHE A 352 -12.93 9.80 6.29
N ASP A 353 -13.97 9.06 5.92
CA ASP A 353 -15.00 9.54 5.00
C ASP A 353 -15.81 10.65 5.66
N ARG A 354 -16.14 10.50 6.94
CA ARG A 354 -16.72 11.58 7.74
C ARG A 354 -15.78 12.78 7.82
N MET A 355 -14.52 12.57 8.18
CA MET A 355 -13.55 13.68 8.25
C MET A 355 -13.36 14.40 6.91
N ALA A 356 -13.34 13.68 5.79
CA ALA A 356 -13.23 14.25 4.45
C ALA A 356 -14.45 15.14 4.15
N GLN A 357 -15.66 14.68 4.49
CA GLN A 357 -16.87 15.49 4.39
C GLN A 357 -16.76 16.75 5.25
N TYR A 358 -16.20 16.64 6.46
CA TYR A 358 -16.03 17.77 7.38
C TYR A 358 -15.06 18.81 6.84
N ALA A 359 -13.96 18.37 6.22
CA ALA A 359 -13.00 19.27 5.58
C ALA A 359 -13.63 20.09 4.43
N VAL A 360 -14.53 19.49 3.65
CA VAL A 360 -15.28 20.19 2.59
C VAL A 360 -16.21 21.25 3.19
N LEU A 361 -17.00 20.89 4.20
CA LEU A 361 -17.91 21.81 4.87
C LEU A 361 -17.18 23.01 5.51
N ALA A 362 -16.00 22.77 6.09
CA ALA A 362 -15.17 23.82 6.67
C ALA A 362 -14.61 24.77 5.59
N ALA A 363 -14.18 24.24 4.43
CA ALA A 363 -13.66 25.03 3.32
C ALA A 363 -14.74 25.94 2.70
N ASP A 364 -15.94 25.41 2.47
CA ASP A 364 -17.09 26.19 1.97
C ASP A 364 -17.43 27.33 2.93
N ALA A 365 -17.34 27.07 4.23
CA ALA A 365 -17.67 28.05 5.24
C ALA A 365 -16.58 29.13 5.44
N ALA A 366 -15.35 28.93 4.94
CA ALA A 366 -14.30 29.95 4.92
C ALA A 366 -14.45 30.94 3.74
N LEU A 367 -15.22 30.57 2.70
CA LEU A 367 -15.40 31.35 1.47
C LEU A 367 -16.58 32.35 1.54
N THR A 368 -17.41 32.32 2.58
CA THR A 368 -18.55 33.25 2.73
C THR A 368 -18.18 34.46 3.60
N GLU A 369 -18.00 35.64 3.00
CA GLU A 369 -17.57 36.90 3.64
C GLU A 369 -18.61 37.61 4.54
N ALA A 370 -19.76 37.00 4.82
CA ALA A 370 -20.74 37.50 5.80
C ALA A 370 -20.93 36.46 6.91
N ASP A 371 -19.92 36.34 7.78
CA ASP A 371 -19.89 35.30 8.80
C ASP A 371 -20.74 35.67 10.03
N HIS A 372 -22.05 35.44 9.95
CA HIS A 372 -22.97 35.52 11.08
C HIS A 372 -23.05 34.22 11.90
N ARG A 373 -22.08 33.30 11.76
CA ARG A 373 -22.07 32.04 12.51
C ARG A 373 -21.79 32.29 13.98
N GLU A 374 -22.44 31.50 14.83
CA GLU A 374 -22.17 31.52 16.26
C GLU A 374 -20.82 30.85 16.54
N ASP A 375 -19.95 31.55 17.27
CA ASP A 375 -18.70 30.98 17.75
C ASP A 375 -18.92 30.24 19.07
N LEU A 376 -18.71 28.92 19.07
CA LEU A 376 -18.85 28.09 20.26
C LEU A 376 -17.87 28.51 21.38
N MET A 377 -16.77 29.16 21.05
CA MET A 377 -15.82 29.68 22.04
C MET A 377 -16.30 30.93 22.76
N ASP A 378 -17.25 31.66 22.18
CA ASP A 378 -17.87 32.85 22.79
C ASP A 378 -19.20 32.51 23.48
N MET A 379 -19.77 31.32 23.21
CA MET A 379 -20.97 30.79 23.84
C MET A 379 -20.76 30.51 25.34
N ASP A 380 -21.69 30.96 26.20
CA ASP A 380 -21.68 30.67 27.63
C ASP A 380 -21.44 29.16 27.96
N PRO A 381 -20.64 28.80 28.98
CA PRO A 381 -20.35 27.41 29.33
C PRO A 381 -21.59 26.53 29.51
N PHE A 382 -22.62 27.01 30.22
CA PHE A 382 -23.84 26.24 30.45
C PHE A 382 -24.64 26.06 29.16
N LYS A 383 -24.60 27.05 28.25
CA LYS A 383 -25.17 26.90 26.91
C LYS A 383 -24.43 25.85 26.09
N PHE A 384 -23.11 25.75 26.22
CA PHE A 384 -22.32 24.72 25.55
C PHE A 384 -22.63 23.30 26.07
N GLU A 385 -22.77 23.14 27.39
CA GLU A 385 -23.26 21.88 27.99
C GLU A 385 -24.65 21.50 27.45
N THR A 386 -25.54 22.49 27.39
CA THR A 386 -26.90 22.31 26.83
C THR A 386 -26.86 21.94 25.35
N LEU A 387 -25.96 22.54 24.56
CA LEU A 387 -25.75 22.19 23.16
C LEU A 387 -25.34 20.72 22.99
N GLY A 388 -24.45 20.21 23.83
CA GLY A 388 -24.07 18.80 23.82
C GLY A 388 -25.27 17.88 24.05
N LYS A 389 -26.11 18.21 25.03
CA LYS A 389 -27.37 17.48 25.28
C LYS A 389 -28.36 17.57 24.11
N ASP A 390 -28.58 18.76 23.56
CA ASP A 390 -29.51 18.98 22.45
C ASP A 390 -29.04 18.25 21.19
N LEU A 391 -27.72 18.20 20.95
CA LEU A 391 -27.13 17.44 19.86
C LEU A 391 -27.47 15.94 19.97
N PHE A 392 -27.23 15.33 21.13
CA PHE A 392 -27.58 13.92 21.34
C PHE A 392 -29.09 13.66 21.23
N THR A 393 -29.91 14.62 21.64
CA THR A 393 -31.36 14.54 21.47
C THR A 393 -31.74 14.52 19.99
N ALA A 394 -31.14 15.39 19.17
CA ALA A 394 -31.35 15.41 17.73
C ALA A 394 -30.81 14.17 17.01
N MET A 395 -29.79 13.52 17.58
CA MET A 395 -29.30 12.20 17.14
C MET A 395 -30.23 11.04 17.53
N GLY A 396 -31.35 11.30 18.21
CA GLY A 396 -32.36 10.29 18.59
C GLY A 396 -32.22 9.72 20.00
N TYR A 397 -31.33 10.26 20.84
CA TYR A 397 -31.19 9.83 22.22
C TYR A 397 -32.26 10.50 23.10
N ARG A 398 -32.68 9.80 24.15
CA ARG A 398 -33.40 10.40 25.28
C ARG A 398 -32.38 10.94 26.27
N THR A 399 -32.41 12.25 26.55
CA THR A 399 -31.37 12.93 27.34
C THR A 399 -31.94 13.61 28.57
N TRP A 400 -31.17 13.64 29.65
CA TRP A 400 -31.50 14.39 30.87
C TRP A 400 -30.24 15.05 31.45
N ARG A 401 -30.46 16.16 32.15
CA ARG A 401 -29.39 16.85 32.89
C ARG A 401 -29.24 16.21 34.27
N THR A 402 -28.00 16.04 34.67
CA THR A 402 -27.57 15.71 36.03
C THR A 402 -27.70 16.93 36.95
N GLN A 403 -27.89 16.72 38.25
CA GLN A 403 -28.04 17.83 39.20
C GLN A 403 -26.66 18.40 39.59
N PRO A 404 -26.48 19.74 39.68
CA PRO A 404 -25.17 20.36 39.90
C PRO A 404 -24.46 20.02 41.22
N SER A 405 -25.16 19.39 42.17
CA SER A 405 -24.73 19.26 43.56
C SER A 405 -24.31 17.85 43.97
N HIS A 406 -24.33 16.85 43.08
CA HIS A 406 -23.99 15.48 43.46
C HIS A 406 -23.23 14.63 42.43
N ASP A 407 -23.18 15.04 41.16
CA ASP A 407 -22.59 14.20 40.12
C ASP A 407 -21.19 14.71 39.75
N ASP A 408 -20.23 13.79 39.71
CA ASP A 408 -18.77 13.92 39.57
C ASP A 408 -18.27 14.58 38.26
N GLY A 409 -18.94 15.64 37.79
CA GLY A 409 -18.57 16.42 36.60
C GLY A 409 -19.17 15.94 35.28
N ILE A 410 -20.32 15.25 35.32
CA ILE A 410 -21.12 14.85 34.15
C ILE A 410 -22.17 15.94 33.86
N ASP A 411 -22.38 16.29 32.59
CA ASP A 411 -23.31 17.34 32.19
C ASP A 411 -24.68 16.80 31.73
N ALA A 412 -24.69 15.58 31.18
CA ALA A 412 -25.91 14.89 30.77
C ALA A 412 -25.73 13.37 30.77
N VAL A 413 -26.85 12.66 30.86
CA VAL A 413 -26.90 11.23 30.51
C VAL A 413 -27.85 11.07 29.33
N ALA A 414 -27.49 10.20 28.39
CA ALA A 414 -28.22 9.96 27.16
C ALA A 414 -28.45 8.47 26.93
N VAL A 415 -29.68 8.09 26.61
CA VAL A 415 -30.05 6.70 26.29
C VAL A 415 -30.62 6.60 24.89
N LEU A 416 -29.99 5.79 24.06
CA LEU A 416 -30.53 5.36 22.78
C LEU A 416 -31.33 4.06 22.96
N PRO A 417 -32.66 4.07 22.70
CA PRO A 417 -33.45 2.85 22.73
C PRO A 417 -32.93 1.85 21.70
N HIS A 418 -32.70 0.60 22.11
CA HIS A 418 -32.30 -0.49 21.23
C HIS A 418 -33.15 -1.73 21.54
N ALA A 419 -33.40 -2.59 20.55
CA ALA A 419 -34.36 -3.69 20.64
C ALA A 419 -34.01 -4.78 21.68
N VAL A 420 -32.78 -4.79 22.19
CA VAL A 420 -32.27 -5.80 23.15
C VAL A 420 -31.82 -5.12 24.44
N THR A 421 -30.78 -4.29 24.35
CA THR A 421 -30.25 -3.55 25.51
C THR A 421 -30.08 -2.09 25.13
N PRO A 422 -30.71 -1.14 25.84
CA PRO A 422 -30.53 0.28 25.57
C PRO A 422 -29.06 0.68 25.71
N ILE A 423 -28.61 1.60 24.86
CA ILE A 423 -27.24 2.14 24.93
C ILE A 423 -27.29 3.39 25.78
N GLU A 424 -26.76 3.31 26.99
CA GLU A 424 -26.66 4.45 27.91
C GLU A 424 -25.25 5.03 27.86
N CYS A 425 -25.14 6.35 27.76
CA CYS A 425 -23.87 7.04 27.87
C CYS A 425 -23.94 8.27 28.77
N VAL A 426 -22.84 8.50 29.48
CA VAL A 426 -22.62 9.71 30.28
C VAL A 426 -21.83 10.71 29.46
N ILE A 427 -22.30 11.95 29.41
CA ILE A 427 -21.77 13.01 28.55
C ILE A 427 -21.12 14.08 29.42
N GLN A 428 -19.89 14.42 29.08
CA GLN A 428 -19.19 15.59 29.60
C GLN A 428 -18.81 16.51 28.44
N ALA A 429 -19.10 17.79 28.57
CA ALA A 429 -18.84 18.85 27.62
C ALA A 429 -17.73 19.78 28.15
N LYS A 430 -16.66 19.94 27.37
CA LYS A 430 -15.51 20.79 27.72
C LYS A 430 -15.25 21.83 26.64
N ARG A 431 -15.61 23.08 26.95
CA ARG A 431 -15.26 24.25 26.16
C ARG A 431 -13.87 24.75 26.54
N VAL A 432 -12.86 24.37 25.77
CA VAL A 432 -11.45 24.71 25.99
C VAL A 432 -10.76 25.10 24.68
N ARG A 433 -9.68 25.89 24.77
CA ARG A 433 -8.86 26.30 23.62
C ARG A 433 -7.63 25.40 23.39
N ALA A 434 -7.13 24.82 24.47
CA ALA A 434 -5.97 23.93 24.46
C ALA A 434 -6.40 22.48 24.63
N ALA A 435 -5.46 21.56 24.40
CA ALA A 435 -5.67 20.13 24.59
C ALA A 435 -6.37 19.84 25.93
N VAL A 436 -7.40 18.99 25.88
CA VAL A 436 -8.17 18.62 27.07
C VAL A 436 -7.23 17.99 28.11
N PRO A 437 -7.20 18.53 29.34
CA PRO A 437 -6.38 17.98 30.42
C PRO A 437 -6.68 16.50 30.71
N PRO A 438 -5.67 15.66 31.00
CA PRO A 438 -5.87 14.24 31.34
C PRO A 438 -6.83 14.01 32.51
N ARG A 439 -6.90 14.96 33.46
CA ARG A 439 -7.83 14.91 34.60
C ARG A 439 -9.29 14.87 34.19
N ASP A 440 -9.67 15.46 33.05
CA ASP A 440 -11.06 15.48 32.61
C ASP A 440 -11.47 14.09 32.10
N VAL A 441 -10.58 13.39 31.38
CA VAL A 441 -10.79 11.98 31.02
C VAL A 441 -10.89 11.10 32.27
N GLN A 442 -10.05 11.34 33.28
CA GLN A 442 -10.08 10.60 34.54
C GLN A 442 -11.36 10.86 35.34
N ALA A 443 -11.87 12.09 35.36
CA ALA A 443 -13.13 12.43 35.99
C ALA A 443 -14.30 11.69 35.32
N LEU A 444 -14.34 11.69 33.97
CA LEU A 444 -15.37 10.97 33.22
C LEU A 444 -15.33 9.45 33.47
N MET A 445 -14.15 8.87 33.67
CA MET A 445 -14.02 7.47 34.09
C MET A 445 -14.64 7.20 35.46
N GLY A 446 -14.39 8.09 36.43
CA GLY A 446 -14.97 7.99 37.79
C GLY A 446 -16.50 8.06 37.73
N ALA A 447 -17.01 9.07 37.04
CA ALA A 447 -18.41 9.24 36.71
C ALA A 447 -19.05 7.99 36.07
N MET A 448 -18.40 7.38 35.08
CA MET A 448 -18.88 6.13 34.47
C MET A 448 -18.96 4.96 35.47
N ALA A 449 -18.06 4.89 36.45
CA ALA A 449 -18.07 3.84 37.46
C ALA A 449 -19.24 4.03 38.46
N GLU A 450 -19.61 5.26 38.77
CA GLU A 450 -20.77 5.59 39.60
C GLU A 450 -22.09 5.31 38.86
N HIS A 451 -22.13 5.61 37.56
CA HIS A 451 -23.23 5.24 36.66
C HIS A 451 -23.02 3.85 36.07
N GLY A 452 -23.11 2.80 36.89
CA GLY A 452 -22.83 1.41 36.49
C GLY A 452 -23.66 0.85 35.32
N SER A 453 -24.74 1.52 34.92
CA SER A 453 -25.54 1.23 33.71
C SER A 453 -24.94 1.80 32.41
N ALA A 454 -23.99 2.73 32.50
CA ALA A 454 -23.39 3.38 31.35
C ALA A 454 -22.56 2.40 30.51
N THR A 455 -22.95 2.24 29.24
CA THR A 455 -22.24 1.41 28.27
C THR A 455 -20.88 2.03 27.92
N HIS A 456 -20.82 3.35 27.82
CA HIS A 456 -19.64 4.13 27.45
C HIS A 456 -19.78 5.59 27.91
N GLY A 457 -18.66 6.33 27.94
CA GLY A 457 -18.64 7.77 28.18
C GLY A 457 -18.52 8.55 26.88
N VAL A 458 -18.96 9.80 26.87
CA VAL A 458 -18.75 10.73 25.76
C VAL A 458 -18.15 12.02 26.28
N LEU A 459 -17.01 12.40 25.73
CA LEU A 459 -16.40 13.71 25.95
C LEU A 459 -16.61 14.58 24.70
N VAL A 460 -17.47 15.59 24.81
CA VAL A 460 -17.71 16.60 23.77
C VAL A 460 -16.78 17.78 24.03
N THR A 461 -15.99 18.22 23.04
CA THR A 461 -15.06 19.34 23.25
C THR A 461 -14.87 20.22 22.04
N THR A 462 -14.61 21.50 22.27
CA THR A 462 -14.19 22.48 21.25
C THR A 462 -12.72 22.37 20.86
N SER A 463 -11.96 21.46 21.47
CA SER A 463 -10.54 21.26 21.21
C SER A 463 -10.26 19.79 20.88
N TRP A 464 -9.07 19.28 21.21
CA TRP A 464 -8.61 17.93 20.95
C TRP A 464 -8.05 17.29 22.23
N LEU A 465 -7.77 15.98 22.18
CA LEU A 465 -7.03 15.28 23.23
C LEU A 465 -5.57 15.09 22.81
N SER A 466 -4.67 15.07 23.79
CA SER A 466 -3.33 14.52 23.57
C SER A 466 -3.42 13.03 23.26
N ASP A 467 -2.41 12.51 22.57
CA ASP A 467 -2.29 11.09 22.20
C ASP A 467 -2.50 10.15 23.40
N ARG A 468 -1.78 10.37 24.50
CA ARG A 468 -1.93 9.58 25.74
C ARG A 468 -3.33 9.65 26.33
N SER A 469 -3.98 10.82 26.30
CA SER A 469 -5.35 10.97 26.79
C SER A 469 -6.35 10.25 25.87
N ARG A 470 -6.12 10.27 24.56
CA ARG A 470 -6.94 9.56 23.56
C ARG A 470 -6.85 8.05 23.74
N GLN A 471 -5.63 7.51 23.86
CA GLN A 471 -5.40 6.09 24.17
C GLN A 471 -6.08 5.67 25.47
N ARG A 472 -5.96 6.51 26.52
CA ARG A 472 -6.64 6.25 27.80
C ARG A 472 -8.16 6.24 27.65
N ALA A 473 -8.72 7.19 26.89
CA ALA A 473 -10.16 7.26 26.63
C ALA A 473 -10.67 6.01 25.91
N GLN A 474 -9.97 5.55 24.86
CA GLN A 474 -10.33 4.34 24.11
C GLN A 474 -10.42 3.09 24.99
N VAL A 475 -9.36 2.83 25.78
CA VAL A 475 -9.31 1.68 26.71
C VAL A 475 -10.46 1.71 27.72
N GLN A 476 -10.96 2.90 28.06
CA GLN A 476 -12.00 3.11 29.06
C GLN A 476 -13.41 3.25 28.44
N ARG A 477 -13.57 2.94 27.15
CA ARG A 477 -14.84 3.11 26.42
C ARG A 477 -15.34 4.55 26.51
N ILE A 478 -14.46 5.53 26.33
CA ILE A 478 -14.83 6.95 26.23
C ILE A 478 -14.68 7.37 24.78
N ARG A 479 -15.81 7.73 24.15
CA ARG A 479 -15.84 8.35 22.82
C ARG A 479 -15.57 9.84 22.96
N VAL A 480 -14.71 10.36 22.10
CA VAL A 480 -14.40 11.78 22.06
C VAL A 480 -15.04 12.37 20.82
N ILE A 481 -15.88 13.38 21.00
CA ILE A 481 -16.38 14.23 19.93
C ILE A 481 -15.57 15.53 20.01
N ASP A 482 -14.52 15.60 19.20
CA ASP A 482 -13.60 16.74 19.18
C ASP A 482 -14.06 17.84 18.22
N ARG A 483 -13.30 18.93 18.14
CA ARG A 483 -13.64 20.15 17.39
C ARG A 483 -14.21 19.89 15.98
N ASP A 484 -13.54 19.05 15.19
CA ASP A 484 -13.89 18.83 13.79
C ASP A 484 -15.20 18.05 13.67
N GLU A 485 -15.33 16.99 14.49
CA GLU A 485 -16.54 16.18 14.54
C GLU A 485 -17.74 16.94 15.13
N LEU A 486 -17.53 17.75 16.16
CA LEU A 486 -18.57 18.53 16.82
C LEU A 486 -19.23 19.51 15.84
N GLY A 487 -18.44 20.27 15.09
CA GLY A 487 -18.95 21.22 14.12
C GLY A 487 -19.82 20.55 13.05
N ALA A 488 -19.41 19.37 12.59
CA ALA A 488 -20.16 18.61 11.60
C ALA A 488 -21.45 18.01 12.15
N LEU A 489 -21.42 17.40 13.34
CA LEU A 489 -22.61 16.83 13.97
C LEU A 489 -23.66 17.92 14.26
N ILE A 490 -23.22 19.13 14.66
CA ILE A 490 -24.12 20.29 14.83
C ILE A 490 -24.75 20.69 13.49
N GLN A 491 -23.96 20.73 12.42
CA GLN A 491 -24.49 21.06 11.09
C GLN A 491 -25.46 19.99 10.59
N GLU A 492 -25.15 18.71 10.78
CA GLU A 492 -25.96 17.57 10.32
C GLU A 492 -27.29 17.46 11.08
N HIS A 493 -27.24 17.48 12.42
CA HIS A 493 -28.41 17.17 13.24
C HIS A 493 -29.18 18.40 13.73
N LEU A 494 -28.52 19.55 13.84
CA LEU A 494 -29.14 20.79 14.30
C LEU A 494 -29.31 21.83 13.17
N ASN A 495 -28.79 21.54 11.96
CA ASN A 495 -28.80 22.45 10.81
C ASN A 495 -28.26 23.85 11.14
N ARG A 496 -27.24 23.90 12.01
CA ARG A 496 -26.60 25.13 12.50
C ARG A 496 -25.17 25.21 11.99
N LYS A 497 -24.86 26.30 11.28
CA LYS A 497 -23.47 26.63 10.93
C LYS A 497 -22.80 27.32 12.12
N VAL A 498 -21.79 26.67 12.68
CA VAL A 498 -21.02 27.18 13.82
C VAL A 498 -19.56 27.40 13.44
N VAL A 499 -18.89 28.25 14.20
CA VAL A 499 -17.43 28.41 14.17
C VAL A 499 -16.88 28.00 15.53
N ILE A 500 -15.67 27.46 15.53
CA ILE A 500 -14.92 27.24 16.76
C ILE A 500 -13.61 28.00 16.57
N SER A 501 -13.52 29.23 17.09
CA SER A 501 -12.35 30.08 16.85
C SER A 501 -11.14 29.67 17.69
N THR A 502 -9.95 29.78 17.11
CA THR A 502 -8.68 29.57 17.83
C THR A 502 -8.09 30.86 18.38
N ARG A 503 -8.59 32.04 17.94
CA ARG A 503 -8.15 33.36 18.41
C ARG A 503 -9.08 33.92 19.49
N PRO A 504 -8.56 34.72 20.44
CA PRO A 504 -9.41 35.42 21.42
C PRO A 504 -10.33 36.42 20.69
N PRO A 505 -11.54 36.70 21.22
CA PRO A 505 -12.48 37.61 20.58
C PRO A 505 -11.84 38.97 20.37
N ARG A 506 -12.05 39.55 19.18
CA ARG A 506 -11.74 40.95 18.93
C ARG A 506 -12.56 41.75 19.94
N ARG A 507 -11.90 42.37 20.92
CA ARG A 507 -12.56 43.33 21.81
C ARG A 507 -13.23 44.36 20.91
N ALA A 508 -14.57 44.39 20.92
CA ALA A 508 -15.32 45.48 20.35
C ALA A 508 -14.79 46.76 21.00
N GLY A 509 -14.23 47.67 20.20
CA GLY A 509 -13.81 48.97 20.68
C GLY A 509 -15.02 49.68 21.25
N THR A 510 -15.06 49.86 22.56
CA THR A 510 -15.95 50.82 23.21
C THR A 510 -15.58 52.19 22.66
N SER A 511 -16.50 52.76 21.87
CA SER A 511 -16.50 54.17 21.49
C SER A 511 -16.97 55.01 22.67
#